data_AF-A0A366VW06-F1
#
_entry.id   AF-A0A366VW06-F1
#
_cell.length_a   1.000
_cell.length_b   1.000
_cell.length_c   1.000
_cell.angle_alpha   90.00
_cell.angle_beta   90.00
_cell.angle_gamma   90.00
#
_symmetry.space_group_name_H-M   'P 1'
#
loop_
_entity.id
_entity.type
_entity.pdbx_description
1 polymer ?
#
loop_
_entity_poly.entity_id
_entity_poly.type
_entity_poly.pdbx_seq_one_letter_code
_entity_poly.pdbx_strand_id
1 'polypeptide(L)'
;MQQLDPCTAPLATQTPPTIGHNSQEADEPFGLRAAWLHFANMIELRRLAQLHGRINRRKQSLDELVAERQRIMNRCIRRMRRQQGKN
;
A
#
# COMPACT_ATOMS: atom_id res chain seq x y z
N MET A 1 -21.46 -55.90 -27.15
CA MET A 1 -21.24 -54.44 -27.28
C MET A 1 -21.58 -53.82 -25.95
N GLN A 2 -20.57 -53.46 -25.17
CA GLN A 2 -20.74 -52.95 -23.81
C GLN A 2 -20.82 -51.42 -23.91
N GLN A 3 -21.97 -50.86 -23.50
CA GLN A 3 -22.22 -49.42 -23.50
C GLN A 3 -21.47 -48.79 -22.32
N LEU A 4 -20.67 -47.76 -22.62
CA LEU A 4 -19.96 -46.95 -21.64
C LEU A 4 -20.88 -45.80 -21.21
N ASP A 5 -21.24 -45.78 -19.93
CA ASP A 5 -21.96 -44.66 -19.31
C ASP A 5 -21.08 -43.39 -19.30
N PRO A 6 -21.60 -42.22 -19.68
CA PRO A 6 -20.85 -40.97 -19.56
C PRO A 6 -20.87 -40.51 -18.10
N CYS A 7 -19.72 -40.67 -17.42
CA CYS A 7 -19.44 -40.08 -16.12
C CYS A 7 -19.47 -38.54 -16.22
N THR A 8 -20.65 -37.96 -16.03
CA THR A 8 -20.88 -36.51 -16.02
C THR A 8 -20.73 -36.03 -14.58
N ALA A 9 -19.63 -35.35 -14.28
CA ALA A 9 -19.43 -34.72 -12.98
C ALA A 9 -20.45 -33.58 -12.76
N PRO A 10 -21.03 -33.44 -11.55
CA PRO A 10 -21.97 -32.36 -11.26
C PRO A 10 -21.26 -31.00 -11.28
N LEU A 11 -21.93 -30.01 -11.86
CA LEU A 11 -21.50 -28.62 -11.93
C LEU A 11 -21.40 -28.07 -10.49
N ALA A 12 -20.18 -27.88 -9.99
CA ALA A 12 -19.95 -27.20 -8.73
C ALA A 12 -20.31 -25.72 -8.88
N THR A 13 -21.51 -25.33 -8.43
CA THR A 13 -21.89 -23.94 -8.24
C THR A 13 -21.00 -23.35 -7.16
N GLN A 14 -19.91 -22.69 -7.57
CA GLN A 14 -19.17 -21.81 -6.65
C GLN A 14 -20.04 -20.59 -6.38
N THR A 15 -20.59 -20.51 -5.17
CA THR A 15 -21.09 -19.24 -4.60
C THR A 15 -19.96 -18.22 -4.66
N PRO A 16 -20.15 -17.04 -5.28
CA PRO A 16 -19.13 -16.00 -5.25
C PRO A 16 -18.87 -15.62 -3.79
N PRO A 17 -17.60 -15.56 -3.33
CA PRO A 17 -17.30 -15.10 -1.99
C PRO A 17 -17.87 -13.70 -1.87
N THR A 18 -18.71 -13.50 -0.86
CA THR A 18 -19.31 -12.23 -0.51
C THR A 18 -18.16 -11.25 -0.29
N ILE A 19 -17.91 -10.39 -1.29
CA ILE A 19 -16.95 -9.31 -1.19
C ILE A 19 -17.41 -8.49 -0.01
N GLY A 20 -16.63 -8.56 1.08
CA GLY A 20 -16.87 -7.77 2.28
C GLY A 20 -17.10 -6.33 1.84
N HIS A 21 -18.13 -5.71 2.40
CA HIS A 21 -18.35 -4.28 2.30
C HIS A 21 -17.10 -3.59 2.89
N ASN A 22 -16.09 -3.36 2.08
CA ASN A 22 -15.11 -2.32 2.33
C ASN A 22 -15.92 -1.04 2.18
N SER A 23 -16.35 -0.46 3.30
CA SER A 23 -16.78 0.92 3.34
C SER A 23 -15.68 1.71 2.64
N GLN A 24 -15.89 2.06 1.38
CA GLN A 24 -15.09 3.03 0.68
C GLN A 24 -15.42 4.35 1.37
N GLU A 25 -14.76 4.60 2.50
CA GLU A 25 -14.57 5.97 2.92
C GLU A 25 -13.94 6.65 1.71
N ALA A 26 -14.71 7.52 1.06
CA ALA A 26 -14.24 8.22 -0.12
C ALA A 26 -13.03 9.03 0.33
N ASP A 27 -11.84 8.53 0.02
CA ASP A 27 -10.57 9.16 0.35
C ASP A 27 -10.67 10.64 0.00
N GLU A 28 -10.59 11.50 1.01
CA GLU A 28 -10.66 12.93 0.80
C GLU A 28 -9.57 13.32 -0.21
N PRO A 29 -9.84 14.25 -1.14
CA PRO A 29 -8.86 14.66 -2.13
C PRO A 29 -7.56 15.11 -1.44
N PHE A 30 -6.46 14.43 -1.77
CA PHE A 30 -5.13 14.66 -1.19
C PHE A 30 -5.02 14.40 0.33
N GLY A 31 -5.96 13.64 0.90
CA GLY A 31 -6.08 13.37 2.34
C GLY A 31 -6.47 14.61 3.15
N LEU A 32 -7.14 15.59 2.51
CA LEU A 32 -7.49 16.87 3.13
C LEU A 32 -8.90 17.31 2.71
N ARG A 33 -9.77 17.53 3.70
CA ARG A 33 -10.99 18.33 3.51
C ARG A 33 -10.72 19.81 3.65
N ALA A 34 -10.31 20.45 2.55
CA ALA A 34 -9.98 21.87 2.57
C ALA A 34 -10.96 22.72 1.73
N ALA A 35 -11.52 23.76 2.34
CA ALA A 35 -12.50 24.65 1.70
C ALA A 35 -11.96 25.36 0.44
N TRP A 36 -10.64 25.57 0.37
CA TRP A 36 -10.02 26.20 -0.81
C TRP A 36 -10.13 25.34 -2.08
N LEU A 37 -10.37 24.03 -1.96
CA LEU A 37 -10.56 23.13 -3.11
C LEU A 37 -11.77 23.53 -3.96
N HIS A 38 -12.77 24.19 -3.37
CA HIS A 38 -13.93 24.70 -4.10
C HIS A 38 -13.57 25.80 -5.11
N PHE A 39 -12.44 26.48 -4.92
CA PHE A 39 -11.99 27.57 -5.79
C PHE A 39 -10.96 27.11 -6.83
N ALA A 40 -10.45 25.88 -6.73
CA ALA A 40 -9.46 25.36 -7.66
C ALA A 40 -10.12 24.94 -8.98
N ASN A 41 -9.48 25.29 -10.11
CA ASN A 41 -9.94 24.81 -11.41
C ASN A 41 -9.43 23.39 -11.72
N MET A 42 -9.97 22.78 -12.78
CA MET A 42 -9.63 21.40 -13.14
C MET A 42 -8.16 21.19 -13.51
N ILE A 43 -7.49 22.20 -14.08
CA ILE A 43 -6.07 22.12 -14.44
C ILE A 43 -5.22 22.10 -13.18
N GLU A 44 -5.53 22.98 -12.22
CA GLU A 44 -4.89 23.05 -10.91
C GLU A 44 -5.09 21.75 -10.12
N LEU A 45 -6.32 21.24 -10.05
CA LEU A 45 -6.63 19.97 -9.38
C LEU A 45 -5.86 18.80 -9.98
N ARG A 46 -5.78 18.70 -11.32
CA ARG A 46 -5.00 17.66 -11.99
C ARG A 46 -3.51 17.78 -11.68
N ARG A 47 -2.97 19.01 -11.68
CA ARG A 47 -1.57 19.25 -11.33
C ARG A 47 -1.29 18.88 -9.88
N LEU A 48 -2.20 19.23 -8.98
CA LEU A 48 -2.09 18.93 -7.57
C LEU A 48 -2.11 17.42 -7.30
N ALA A 49 -2.95 16.65 -7.98
CA ALA A 49 -2.94 15.18 -7.91
C ALA A 49 -1.61 14.56 -8.31
N GLN A 50 -1.01 15.05 -9.40
CA GLN A 50 0.32 14.61 -9.82
C GLN A 50 1.38 14.95 -8.77
N LEU A 51 1.34 16.15 -8.19
CA LEU A 51 2.28 16.58 -7.17
C LEU A 51 2.12 15.75 -5.89
N HIS A 52 0.89 15.53 -5.43
CA HIS A 52 0.59 14.72 -4.26
C HIS A 52 1.14 13.30 -4.41
N GLY A 53 0.87 12.64 -5.53
CA GLY A 53 1.43 11.31 -5.81
C GLY A 53 2.96 11.29 -5.86
N ARG A 54 3.60 12.32 -6.43
CA ARG A 54 5.07 12.45 -6.44
C ARG A 54 5.65 12.68 -5.04
N ILE A 55 4.99 13.49 -4.22
CA ILE A 55 5.39 13.74 -2.83
C ILE A 55 5.32 12.44 -2.04
N ASN A 56 4.22 11.69 -2.13
CA ASN A 56 4.07 10.44 -1.39
C ASN A 56 5.15 9.42 -1.75
N ARG A 57 5.45 9.26 -3.05
CA ARG A 57 6.57 8.39 -3.49
C ARG A 57 7.93 8.84 -2.94
N ARG A 58 8.19 10.15 -2.89
CA ARG A 58 9.44 10.68 -2.33
C ARG A 58 9.52 10.49 -0.82
N LYS A 59 8.40 10.65 -0.10
CA LYS A 59 8.34 10.37 1.33
C LYS A 59 8.68 8.91 1.61
N GLN A 60 8.07 7.97 0.88
CA GLN A 60 8.37 6.55 1.01
C GLN A 60 9.86 6.24 0.76
N SER A 61 10.43 6.79 -0.33
CA SER A 61 11.86 6.61 -0.62
C SER A 61 12.75 7.22 0.49
N LEU A 62 12.37 8.36 1.05
CA LEU A 62 13.08 8.97 2.17
C LEU A 62 13.01 8.08 3.42
N ASP A 63 11.85 7.51 3.73
CA ASP A 63 11.65 6.61 4.87
C ASP A 63 12.54 5.38 4.76
N GLU A 64 12.68 4.80 3.56
CA GLU A 64 13.59 3.68 3.29
C GLU A 64 15.06 4.06 3.55
N LEU A 65 15.49 5.24 3.07
CA LEU A 65 16.85 5.74 3.29
C LEU A 65 17.13 6.00 4.78
N VAL A 66 16.16 6.59 5.49
CA VAL A 66 16.24 6.84 6.93
C VAL A 66 16.33 5.52 7.69
N ALA A 67 15.51 4.53 7.35
CA ALA A 67 15.54 3.20 7.95
C ALA A 67 16.90 2.52 7.76
N GLU A 68 17.46 2.58 6.55
CA GLU A 68 18.78 1.98 6.28
C GLU A 68 19.89 2.68 7.06
N ARG A 69 19.88 4.01 7.09
CA ARG A 69 20.81 4.79 7.93
C ARG A 69 20.74 4.35 9.40
N GLN A 70 19.54 4.21 9.96
CA GLN A 70 19.36 3.74 11.33
C GLN A 70 19.86 2.31 11.54
N ARG A 71 19.63 1.39 10.60
CA ARG A 71 20.16 0.02 10.67
C ARG A 71 21.68 0.00 10.73
N ILE A 72 22.34 0.79 9.88
CA ILE A 72 23.80 0.94 9.87
C ILE A 72 24.29 1.50 11.21
N MET A 73 23.70 2.59 11.69
CA MET A 73 24.04 3.19 12.99
C MET A 73 23.91 2.17 14.12
N ASN A 74 22.78 1.46 14.20
CA ASN A 74 22.54 0.44 15.22
C ASN A 74 23.53 -0.73 15.12
N ARG A 75 23.96 -1.10 13.91
CA ARG A 75 25.01 -2.11 13.71
C ARG A 75 26.36 -1.63 14.25
N CYS A 76 26.73 -0.38 13.96
CA CYS A 76 27.97 0.23 14.48
C CYS A 76 27.94 0.36 16.01
N ILE A 77 26.84 0.83 16.59
CA ILE A 77 26.67 0.93 18.05
C ILE A 77 26.80 -0.43 18.71
N ARG A 78 26.19 -1.49 18.15
CA ARG A 78 26.32 -2.86 18.68
C ARG A 78 27.76 -3.38 18.61
N ARG A 79 28.48 -3.10 17.52
CA ARG A 79 29.91 -3.44 17.41
C ARG A 79 30.74 -2.74 18.47
N MET A 80 30.50 -1.44 18.67
CA MET A 80 31.16 -0.63 19.71
C MET A 80 30.88 -1.16 21.12
N ARG A 81 29.61 -1.44 21.47
CA ARG A 81 29.24 -1.99 22.79
C ARG A 81 29.94 -3.33 23.06
N ARG A 82 29.97 -4.24 22.07
CA ARG A 82 30.68 -5.52 22.17
C ARG A 82 32.17 -5.35 22.41
N GLN A 83 32.81 -4.42 21.71
CA GLN A 83 34.23 -4.12 21.93
C GLN A 83 34.51 -3.59 23.34
N GLN A 84 33.56 -2.89 23.95
CA GLN A 84 33.63 -2.43 25.33
C GLN A 84 33.27 -3.51 26.37
N GLY A 85 33.05 -4.77 25.95
CA GLY A 85 32.64 -5.87 26.84
C GLY A 85 31.19 -5.76 27.35
N LYS A 86 30.38 -4.86 26.78
CA LYS A 86 28.99 -4.64 27.16
C LYS A 86 28.09 -5.46 26.23
N ASN A 87 27.48 -6.53 26.74
CA ASN A 87 26.38 -7.24 26.07
C ASN A 87 25.12 -7.17 26.92
#